data_AF-O26588-F1
#
_entry.id   AF-O26588-F1
#
_cell.length_a   1.000
_cell.length_b   1.000
_cell.length_c   1.000
_cell.angle_alpha   90.00
_cell.angle_beta   90.00
_cell.angle_gamma   90.00
#
_symmetry.space_group_name_H-M   'P 1'
#
loop_
_entity.id
_entity.type
_entity.pdbx_description
1 polymer ?
#
loop_
_entity_poly.entity_id
_entity_poly.type
_entity_poly.pdbx_seq_one_letter_code
_entity_poly.pdbx_strand_id
1 'polypeptide(L)'
;MDQSAREIIEREFENLREKLLDLTMRNQLLNFRPRSRTVEVVNHDPEYIYSYLVLNRKKMKLAPRIEEEETLDPDGPILCENSPSDELEVPPEGISPEENLMEVEDENILQTALTEAELQRRLFYINQRARTMIQEQGYNILYLALGFLEWRTEGEPDIRRAPLVLVPVSLERRRAGSSFSLRWDGSEIITNMSLQATAQGGGC
;
A
#
# COMPACT_ATOMS: atom_id res chain seq x y z
N MET A 1 -8.94 46.75 24.82
CA MET A 1 -8.70 47.14 23.41
C MET A 1 -8.23 45.98 22.52
N ASP A 2 -7.83 44.84 23.07
CA ASP A 2 -7.35 43.68 22.28
C ASP A 2 -8.44 42.72 21.75
N GLN A 3 -9.68 42.82 22.21
CA GLN A 3 -10.73 41.85 21.83
C GLN A 3 -11.14 41.95 20.36
N SER A 4 -11.27 43.17 19.82
CA SER A 4 -11.62 43.36 18.41
C SER A 4 -10.50 42.88 17.46
N ALA A 5 -9.23 43.03 17.85
CA ALA A 5 -8.11 42.52 17.06
C ALA A 5 -8.08 40.97 17.05
N ARG A 6 -8.39 40.34 18.18
CA ARG A 6 -8.51 38.87 18.26
C ARG A 6 -9.65 38.33 17.41
N GLU A 7 -10.82 38.97 17.45
CA GLU A 7 -11.97 38.58 16.61
C GLU A 7 -11.68 38.70 15.11
N ILE A 8 -10.95 39.74 14.69
CA ILE A 8 -10.53 39.90 13.28
C ILE A 8 -9.55 38.79 12.90
N ILE A 9 -8.57 38.49 13.74
CA ILE A 9 -7.60 37.42 13.48
C ILE A 9 -8.29 36.06 13.43
N GLU A 10 -9.20 35.75 14.37
CA GLU A 10 -9.98 34.50 14.36
C GLU A 10 -10.79 34.37 13.07
N ARG A 11 -11.45 35.45 12.63
CA ARG A 11 -12.23 35.45 11.39
C ARG A 11 -11.37 35.26 10.15
N GLU A 12 -10.19 35.88 10.09
CA GLU A 12 -9.24 35.65 9.01
C GLU A 12 -8.68 34.22 9.04
N PHE A 13 -8.43 33.65 10.22
CA PHE A 13 -8.06 32.24 10.37
C PHE A 13 -9.16 31.29 9.91
N GLU A 14 -10.42 31.58 10.24
CA GLU A 14 -11.57 30.78 9.79
C GLU A 14 -11.71 30.86 8.26
N ASN A 15 -11.61 32.06 7.68
CA ASN A 15 -11.61 32.26 6.23
C ASN A 15 -10.44 31.54 5.54
N LEU A 16 -9.24 31.53 6.15
CA LEU A 16 -8.10 30.77 5.64
C LEU A 16 -8.35 29.28 5.76
N ARG A 17 -8.96 28.82 6.85
CA ARG A 17 -9.30 27.41 7.09
C ARG A 17 -10.28 26.90 6.04
N GLU A 18 -11.33 27.67 5.74
CA GLU A 18 -12.27 27.37 4.66
C GLU A 18 -11.59 27.35 3.28
N LYS A 19 -10.66 28.27 3.02
CA LYS A 19 -9.89 28.29 1.76
C LYS A 19 -8.87 27.15 1.63
N LEU A 20 -8.33 26.67 2.76
CA LEU A 20 -7.38 25.55 2.82
C LEU A 20 -8.08 24.19 2.74
N LEU A 21 -9.32 24.09 3.22
CA LEU A 21 -10.21 22.94 3.01
C LEU A 21 -10.69 22.95 1.55
N ASP A 22 -9.85 22.46 0.65
CA ASP A 22 -10.23 22.28 -0.75
C ASP A 22 -11.30 21.18 -0.87
N LEU A 23 -12.57 21.58 -0.86
CA LEU A 23 -13.72 20.72 -1.10
C LEU A 23 -14.01 20.54 -2.60
N THR A 24 -13.17 21.07 -3.48
CA THR A 24 -13.38 20.92 -4.92
C THR A 24 -13.05 19.49 -5.38
N MET A 25 -13.57 19.09 -6.53
CA MET A 25 -13.33 17.78 -7.15
C MET A 25 -11.86 17.49 -7.50
N ARG A 26 -10.96 18.47 -7.30
CA ARG A 26 -9.52 18.32 -7.46
C ARG A 26 -8.87 17.61 -6.27
N ASN A 27 -9.54 17.59 -5.13
CA ASN A 27 -9.04 16.93 -3.94
C ASN A 27 -9.16 15.41 -4.09
N GLN A 28 -8.00 14.73 -4.16
CA GLN A 28 -7.93 13.27 -4.26
C GLN A 28 -8.42 12.57 -2.99
N LEU A 29 -8.53 13.29 -1.87
CA LEU A 29 -9.18 12.81 -0.66
C LEU A 29 -10.70 12.76 -0.80
N LEU A 30 -11.31 13.51 -1.72
CA LEU A 30 -12.76 13.47 -1.97
C LEU A 30 -13.12 12.73 -3.28
N ASN A 31 -12.19 12.66 -4.23
CA ASN A 31 -12.38 12.02 -5.53
C ASN A 31 -11.14 11.19 -5.91
N PHE A 32 -10.98 10.06 -5.21
CA PHE A 32 -9.92 9.11 -5.50
C PHE A 32 -10.18 8.37 -6.81
N ARG A 33 -9.25 8.50 -7.74
CA ARG A 33 -9.26 7.77 -9.02
C ARG A 33 -8.00 6.93 -9.12
N PRO A 34 -8.11 5.60 -9.27
CA PRO A 34 -6.95 4.74 -9.40
C PRO A 34 -6.22 5.11 -10.68
N ARG A 35 -4.92 5.36 -10.56
CA ARG A 35 -4.05 5.73 -11.67
C ARG A 35 -2.85 4.77 -11.71
N SER A 36 -2.00 4.93 -12.72
CA SER A 36 -0.72 4.22 -12.83
C SER A 36 0.24 4.42 -11.63
N ARG A 37 -0.07 5.33 -10.70
CA ARG A 37 0.72 5.63 -9.50
C ARG A 37 0.11 5.08 -8.21
N THR A 38 -0.96 4.31 -8.31
CA THR A 38 -1.62 3.67 -7.17
C THR A 38 -1.54 2.15 -7.33
N VAL A 39 -1.36 1.46 -6.21
CA VAL A 39 -1.36 0.00 -6.13
C VAL A 39 -2.53 -0.39 -5.26
N GLU A 40 -3.44 -1.18 -5.82
CA GLU A 40 -4.61 -1.69 -5.10
C GLU A 40 -4.25 -3.04 -4.47
N VAL A 41 -4.49 -3.13 -3.17
CA VAL A 41 -4.38 -4.37 -2.40
C VAL A 41 -5.72 -5.08 -2.45
N VAL A 42 -5.71 -6.38 -2.77
CA VAL A 42 -6.92 -7.20 -2.94
C VAL A 42 -6.95 -8.28 -1.86
N ASN A 43 -8.15 -8.74 -1.50
CA ASN A 43 -8.37 -9.89 -0.60
C ASN A 43 -7.76 -9.76 0.80
N HIS A 44 -7.76 -8.58 1.40
CA HIS A 44 -7.23 -8.38 2.75
C HIS A 44 -8.17 -7.56 3.62
N ASP A 45 -8.33 -7.98 4.88
CA ASP A 45 -9.09 -7.25 5.88
C ASP A 45 -8.33 -6.00 6.33
N PRO A 46 -8.97 -4.80 6.29
CA PRO A 46 -8.31 -3.55 6.67
C PRO A 46 -7.92 -3.52 8.14
N GLU A 47 -8.69 -4.17 9.01
CA GLU A 47 -8.40 -4.28 10.45
C GLU A 47 -7.13 -5.10 10.70
N TYR A 48 -6.96 -6.19 9.96
CA TYR A 48 -5.77 -7.02 10.05
C TYR A 48 -4.53 -6.28 9.54
N ILE A 49 -4.64 -5.57 8.41
CA ILE A 49 -3.55 -4.71 7.91
C ILE A 49 -3.18 -3.65 8.96
N TYR A 50 -4.18 -2.98 9.55
CA TYR A 50 -3.96 -1.94 10.56
C TYR A 50 -3.25 -2.50 11.79
N SER A 51 -3.75 -3.59 12.37
CA SER A 51 -3.13 -4.21 13.55
C SER A 51 -1.71 -4.69 13.26
N TYR A 52 -1.47 -5.27 12.08
CA TYR A 52 -0.15 -5.77 11.73
C TYR A 52 0.87 -4.67 11.43
N LEU A 53 0.51 -3.65 10.64
CA LEU A 53 1.42 -2.56 10.27
C LEU A 53 1.60 -1.53 11.40
N VAL A 54 0.52 -1.14 12.06
CA VAL A 54 0.52 -0.02 13.02
C VAL A 54 0.78 -0.53 14.44
N LEU A 55 -0.03 -1.47 14.93
CA LEU A 55 0.08 -1.94 16.33
C LEU A 55 1.34 -2.78 16.52
N ASN A 56 1.60 -3.72 15.61
CA ASN A 56 2.75 -4.62 15.71
C ASN A 56 4.03 -4.03 15.09
N ARG A 57 3.94 -2.90 14.37
CA ARG A 57 5.06 -2.26 13.65
C ARG A 57 5.84 -3.22 12.73
N LYS A 58 5.17 -4.26 12.23
CA LYS A 58 5.79 -5.27 11.37
C LYS A 58 5.74 -4.82 9.91
N LYS A 59 6.68 -5.31 9.12
CA LYS A 59 6.74 -5.09 7.66
C LYS A 59 5.86 -6.12 6.95
N MET A 60 5.14 -5.69 5.91
CA MET A 60 4.33 -6.57 5.06
C MET A 60 4.89 -6.59 3.65
N LYS A 61 4.90 -7.73 2.97
CA LYS A 61 5.39 -7.81 1.58
C LYS A 61 4.26 -7.56 0.59
N LEU A 62 4.55 -6.88 -0.51
CA LEU A 62 3.62 -6.73 -1.63
C LEU A 62 3.93 -7.82 -2.66
N ALA A 63 2.93 -8.63 -2.97
CA ALA A 63 2.98 -9.66 -3.99
C ALA A 63 2.11 -9.31 -5.19
N PRO A 64 2.49 -9.77 -6.39
CA PRO A 64 1.66 -9.63 -7.58
C PRO A 64 0.36 -10.42 -7.43
N ARG A 65 -0.54 -10.19 -8.38
CA ARG A 65 -1.65 -11.09 -8.60
C ARG A 65 -1.08 -12.49 -8.82
N ILE A 66 -1.57 -13.44 -8.04
CA ILE A 66 -1.38 -14.85 -8.34
C ILE A 66 -2.13 -15.06 -9.65
N GLU A 67 -1.39 -15.09 -10.76
CA GLU A 67 -1.84 -15.85 -11.91
C GLU A 67 -1.86 -17.27 -11.37
N GLU A 68 -3.06 -17.82 -11.13
CA GLU A 68 -3.20 -19.27 -11.11
C GLU A 68 -2.60 -19.68 -12.45
N GLU A 69 -1.36 -20.16 -12.44
CA GLU A 69 -0.90 -21.02 -13.51
C GLU A 69 -1.98 -22.08 -13.58
N GLU A 70 -2.76 -22.08 -14.67
CA GLU A 70 -3.45 -23.28 -15.11
C GLU A 70 -2.37 -24.32 -15.40
N THR A 71 -1.73 -24.85 -14.35
CA THR A 71 -1.17 -26.18 -14.41
C THR A 71 -2.38 -27.06 -14.57
N LEU A 72 -2.63 -27.52 -15.79
CA LEU A 72 -3.15 -28.83 -16.17
C LEU A 72 -3.45 -28.81 -17.67
N ASP A 73 -2.41 -28.88 -18.50
CA ASP A 73 -2.50 -29.66 -19.74
C ASP A 73 -2.34 -31.15 -19.33
N PRO A 74 -3.39 -32.00 -19.41
CA PRO A 74 -3.29 -33.41 -19.03
C PRO A 74 -2.78 -34.34 -20.15
N ASP A 75 -2.32 -33.81 -21.29
CA ASP A 75 -1.90 -34.64 -22.43
C ASP A 75 -0.68 -34.05 -23.16
N GLY A 76 0.52 -34.44 -22.72
CA GLY A 76 1.79 -34.18 -23.42
C GLY A 76 2.89 -35.13 -22.93
N PRO A 77 3.66 -35.79 -23.83
CA PRO A 77 4.20 -37.12 -23.59
C PRO A 77 5.48 -37.15 -22.74
N ILE A 78 5.55 -38.13 -21.83
CA ILE A 78 6.74 -38.54 -21.08
C ILE A 78 7.72 -39.25 -22.02
N LEU A 79 8.88 -38.63 -22.29
CA LEU A 79 10.09 -39.27 -22.83
C LEU A 79 11.30 -38.56 -22.18
N CYS A 80 11.83 -39.06 -21.06
CA CYS A 80 12.83 -40.14 -20.91
C CYS A 80 14.21 -39.79 -21.51
N GLU A 81 15.20 -39.52 -20.65
CA GLU A 81 16.59 -39.93 -20.93
C GLU A 81 17.18 -40.60 -19.67
N ASN A 82 17.07 -41.93 -19.67
CA ASN A 82 17.95 -42.80 -18.91
C ASN A 82 19.27 -42.94 -19.67
N SER A 83 20.39 -42.91 -18.96
CA SER A 83 21.50 -43.85 -19.20
C SER A 83 22.43 -43.94 -17.98
N PRO A 84 23.09 -45.09 -17.78
CA PRO A 84 23.34 -45.70 -16.46
C PRO A 84 24.84 -45.80 -16.11
N SER A 85 25.14 -46.56 -15.04
CA SER A 85 26.45 -46.99 -14.48
C SER A 85 26.99 -46.11 -13.34
N ASP A 86 27.53 -46.61 -12.23
CA ASP A 86 27.67 -47.94 -11.64
C ASP A 86 28.21 -47.73 -10.19
N GLU A 87 27.85 -48.64 -9.29
CA GLU A 87 28.52 -49.07 -8.04
C GLU A 87 29.05 -48.09 -6.96
N LEU A 88 28.39 -48.18 -5.79
CA LEU A 88 28.90 -48.40 -4.41
C LEU A 88 30.09 -47.56 -3.88
N GLU A 89 29.83 -46.76 -2.83
CA GLU A 89 30.54 -46.78 -1.54
C GLU A 89 29.86 -45.86 -0.49
N VAL A 90 29.70 -46.37 0.73
CA VAL A 90 29.37 -45.66 2.00
C VAL A 90 30.45 -46.09 3.01
N PRO A 91 30.69 -45.42 4.16
CA PRO A 91 30.47 -44.06 4.69
C PRO A 91 31.84 -43.52 5.28
N PRO A 92 32.02 -42.66 6.33
CA PRO A 92 31.09 -41.98 7.25
C PRO A 92 31.43 -40.51 7.64
N GLU A 93 30.64 -39.98 8.58
CA GLU A 93 30.92 -38.85 9.49
C GLU A 93 30.45 -37.44 9.09
N GLY A 94 29.22 -37.13 9.53
CA GLY A 94 29.03 -36.09 10.56
C GLY A 94 29.11 -34.63 10.14
N ILE A 95 28.00 -34.09 9.59
CA ILE A 95 27.57 -32.70 9.85
C ILE A 95 26.02 -32.71 9.89
N SER A 96 25.47 -32.65 11.11
CA SER A 96 24.06 -32.38 11.39
C SER A 96 23.69 -30.93 11.01
N PRO A 97 22.40 -30.64 10.77
CA PRO A 97 21.95 -29.52 9.94
C PRO A 97 21.98 -28.20 10.70
N GLU A 98 23.07 -27.45 10.57
CA GLU A 98 23.20 -26.13 11.17
C GLU A 98 22.74 -25.04 10.18
N GLU A 99 21.55 -24.54 10.47
CA GLU A 99 21.28 -23.09 10.44
C GLU A 99 21.37 -22.38 9.08
N ASN A 100 20.58 -22.85 8.12
CA ASN A 100 19.82 -21.91 7.30
C ASN A 100 18.32 -22.09 7.56
N LEU A 101 17.94 -22.05 8.85
CA LEU A 101 16.70 -21.36 9.19
C LEU A 101 16.96 -19.88 8.93
N MET A 102 16.98 -19.51 7.65
CA MET A 102 16.57 -18.17 7.29
C MET A 102 15.17 -18.09 7.84
N GLU A 103 15.00 -17.36 8.94
CA GLU A 103 13.71 -17.02 9.51
C GLU A 103 12.83 -16.61 8.32
N VAL A 104 11.99 -17.53 7.87
CA VAL A 104 10.79 -17.17 7.14
C VAL A 104 9.95 -16.57 8.25
N GLU A 105 10.32 -15.33 8.65
CA GLU A 105 9.39 -14.41 9.26
C GLU A 105 8.13 -14.61 8.45
N ASP A 106 7.04 -15.04 9.07
CA ASP A 106 5.73 -15.18 8.44
C ASP A 106 5.36 -13.80 7.85
N GLU A 107 5.88 -13.55 6.65
CA GLU A 107 5.84 -12.27 6.00
C GLU A 107 4.44 -12.21 5.45
N ASN A 108 3.59 -11.52 6.20
CA ASN A 108 2.23 -11.26 5.82
C ASN A 108 2.22 -10.59 4.42
N ILE A 109 1.79 -11.32 3.41
CA ILE A 109 1.86 -10.96 1.98
C ILE A 109 0.56 -10.25 1.57
N LEU A 110 0.66 -8.98 1.20
CA LEU A 110 -0.39 -8.20 0.55
C LEU A 110 -0.47 -8.58 -0.93
N GLN A 111 -1.55 -9.23 -1.32
CA GLN A 111 -1.86 -9.50 -2.71
C GLN A 111 -2.31 -8.23 -3.43
N THR A 112 -1.90 -8.07 -4.68
CA THR A 112 -2.28 -6.92 -5.52
C THR A 112 -2.95 -7.39 -6.80
N ALA A 113 -3.70 -6.51 -7.47
CA ALA A 113 -4.39 -6.86 -8.73
C ALA A 113 -3.46 -6.89 -9.96
N LEU A 114 -2.18 -6.57 -9.80
CA LEU A 114 -1.25 -6.29 -10.90
C LEU A 114 -0.32 -7.46 -11.20
N THR A 115 0.12 -7.59 -12.45
CA THR A 115 1.18 -8.55 -12.84
C THR A 115 2.51 -8.15 -12.21
N GLU A 116 3.44 -9.11 -12.08
CA GLU A 116 4.74 -8.86 -11.42
C GLU A 116 5.53 -7.72 -12.08
N ALA A 117 5.62 -7.71 -13.40
CA ALA A 117 6.34 -6.67 -14.13
C ALA A 117 5.73 -5.27 -13.91
N GLU A 118 4.40 -5.17 -13.90
CA GLU A 118 3.70 -3.90 -13.71
C GLU A 118 3.78 -3.45 -12.25
N LEU A 119 3.61 -4.37 -11.31
CA LEU A 119 3.75 -4.11 -9.88
C LEU A 119 5.14 -3.56 -9.56
N GLN A 120 6.19 -4.24 -10.03
CA GLN A 120 7.57 -3.80 -9.80
C GLN A 120 7.85 -2.42 -10.38
N ARG A 121 7.38 -2.14 -11.60
CA ARG A 121 7.54 -0.82 -12.24
C ARG A 121 6.84 0.28 -11.46
N ARG A 122 5.59 0.05 -11.04
CA ARG A 122 4.82 1.03 -10.26
C ARG A 122 5.45 1.26 -8.89
N LEU A 123 5.80 0.20 -8.16
CA LEU A 123 6.41 0.32 -6.84
C LEU A 123 7.78 1.00 -6.90
N PHE A 124 8.58 0.73 -7.94
CA PHE A 124 9.83 1.44 -8.17
C PHE A 124 9.61 2.94 -8.36
N TYR A 125 8.68 3.32 -9.24
CA TYR A 125 8.35 4.73 -9.49
C TYR A 125 7.82 5.43 -8.23
N ILE A 126 6.91 4.78 -7.50
CA ILE A 126 6.34 5.30 -6.24
C ILE A 126 7.44 5.48 -5.20
N ASN A 127 8.31 4.48 -5.02
CA ASN A 127 9.40 4.54 -4.05
C ASN A 127 10.40 5.65 -4.38
N GLN A 128 10.80 5.76 -5.65
CA GLN A 128 11.72 6.80 -6.09
C GLN A 128 11.15 8.19 -5.83
N ARG A 129 9.87 8.41 -6.20
CA ARG A 129 9.21 9.70 -5.99
C ARG A 129 9.03 10.04 -4.51
N ALA A 130 8.66 9.06 -3.69
CA ALA A 130 8.53 9.25 -2.25
C ALA A 130 9.88 9.63 -1.61
N ARG A 131 10.97 8.93 -1.98
CA ARG A 131 12.33 9.23 -1.50
C ARG A 131 12.78 10.61 -1.93
N THR A 132 12.57 10.98 -3.19
CA THR A 132 12.91 12.31 -3.71
C THR A 132 12.16 13.40 -2.96
N MET A 133 10.85 13.25 -2.72
CA MET A 133 10.09 14.25 -1.95
C MET A 133 10.57 14.39 -0.50
N ILE A 134 10.89 13.28 0.16
CA ILE A 134 11.44 13.32 1.52
C ILE A 134 12.81 14.02 1.52
N GLN A 135 13.67 13.77 0.54
CA GLN A 135 14.99 14.40 0.44
C GLN A 135 14.93 15.89 0.11
N GLU A 136 14.04 16.29 -0.79
CA GLU A 136 13.96 17.68 -1.26
C GLU A 136 13.13 18.58 -0.34
N GLN A 137 12.03 18.06 0.21
CA GLN A 137 11.02 18.86 0.90
C GLN A 137 10.79 18.41 2.36
N GLY A 138 11.40 17.29 2.78
CA GLY A 138 11.38 16.84 4.17
C GLY A 138 10.07 16.20 4.63
N TYR A 139 9.10 15.94 3.75
CA TYR A 139 7.81 15.33 4.13
C TYR A 139 7.48 14.08 3.31
N ASN A 140 6.70 13.18 3.91
CA ASN A 140 6.27 11.94 3.28
C ASN A 140 4.99 12.18 2.44
N ILE A 141 5.02 11.69 1.20
CA ILE A 141 3.88 11.72 0.28
C ILE A 141 3.24 10.36 0.07
N LEU A 142 3.80 9.31 0.68
CA LEU A 142 3.34 7.95 0.51
C LEU A 142 2.43 7.54 1.66
N TYR A 143 1.18 7.26 1.31
CA TYR A 143 0.15 6.86 2.25
C TYR A 143 -0.52 5.58 1.79
N LEU A 144 -0.79 4.69 2.75
CA LEU A 144 -1.69 3.56 2.60
C LEU A 144 -3.09 4.03 2.98
N ALA A 145 -4.02 3.97 2.04
CA ALA A 145 -5.43 4.19 2.31
C ALA A 145 -6.08 2.90 2.82
N LEU A 146 -6.70 2.97 4.00
CA LEU A 146 -7.49 1.89 4.58
C LEU A 146 -8.97 2.25 4.50
N GLY A 147 -9.72 1.46 3.75
CA GLY A 147 -11.14 1.67 3.50
C GLY A 147 -11.42 2.86 2.58
N PHE A 148 -12.48 2.73 1.78
CA PHE A 148 -12.99 3.78 0.91
C PHE A 148 -14.48 3.95 1.14
N LEU A 149 -14.92 5.21 1.25
CA LEU A 149 -16.33 5.57 1.17
C LEU A 149 -16.68 5.80 -0.29
N GLU A 150 -17.68 5.09 -0.79
CA GLU A 150 -18.21 5.29 -2.13
C GLU A 150 -19.60 5.93 -2.06
N TRP A 151 -19.85 6.96 -2.87
CA TRP A 151 -21.17 7.57 -3.00
C TRP A 151 -21.43 8.05 -4.41
N ARG A 152 -22.71 8.18 -4.75
CA ARG A 152 -23.18 8.73 -6.03
C ARG A 152 -23.93 10.02 -5.75
N THR A 153 -23.68 11.02 -6.58
CA THR A 153 -24.47 12.26 -6.56
C THR A 153 -25.59 12.14 -7.58
N GLU A 154 -26.80 12.57 -7.22
CA GLU A 154 -27.93 12.57 -8.15
C GLU A 154 -27.59 13.43 -9.38
N GLY A 155 -27.78 12.87 -10.58
CA GLY A 155 -27.47 13.53 -11.85
C GLY A 155 -26.06 13.29 -12.40
N GLU A 156 -25.15 12.67 -11.64
CA GLU A 156 -23.82 12.28 -12.13
C GLU A 156 -23.70 10.74 -12.25
N PRO A 157 -23.21 10.22 -13.39
CA PRO A 157 -22.97 8.79 -13.55
C PRO A 157 -21.73 8.28 -12.79
N ASP A 158 -20.81 9.18 -12.44
CA ASP A 158 -19.53 8.83 -11.82
C ASP A 158 -19.69 8.48 -10.33
N ILE A 159 -19.19 7.31 -9.93
CA ILE A 159 -19.08 6.90 -8.52
C ILE A 159 -17.88 7.64 -7.91
N ARG A 160 -18.13 8.38 -6.83
CA ARG A 160 -17.11 9.09 -6.08
C ARG A 160 -16.58 8.20 -4.96
N ARG A 161 -15.27 8.26 -4.73
CA ARG A 161 -14.59 7.44 -3.73
C ARG A 161 -13.63 8.28 -2.91
N ALA A 162 -13.63 8.11 -1.60
CA ALA A 162 -12.73 8.81 -0.70
C ALA A 162 -12.11 7.84 0.31
N PRO A 163 -10.79 7.89 0.55
CA PRO A 163 -10.16 7.09 1.59
C PRO A 163 -10.66 7.52 2.96
N LEU A 164 -10.89 6.56 3.86
CA LEU A 164 -11.33 6.84 5.24
C LEU A 164 -10.14 7.17 6.13
N VAL A 165 -9.14 6.28 6.13
CA VAL A 165 -7.94 6.37 6.96
C VAL A 165 -6.70 6.33 6.07
N LEU A 166 -5.75 7.22 6.35
CA LEU A 166 -4.48 7.32 5.64
C LEU A 166 -3.35 7.04 6.63
N VAL A 167 -2.66 5.94 6.41
CA VAL A 167 -1.49 5.54 7.20
C VAL A 167 -0.23 5.95 6.43
N PRO A 168 0.63 6.82 6.97
CA PRO A 168 1.88 7.20 6.32
C PRO A 168 2.83 5.99 6.31
N VAL A 169 3.28 5.57 5.12
CA VAL A 169 4.07 4.35 4.97
C VAL A 169 5.33 4.60 4.17
N SER A 170 6.32 3.74 4.37
CA SER A 170 7.55 3.69 3.61
C SER A 170 7.66 2.35 2.88
N LEU A 171 8.30 2.40 1.71
CA LEU A 171 8.59 1.22 0.91
C LEU A 171 10.08 0.89 1.03
N GLU A 172 10.36 -0.37 1.37
CA GLU A 172 11.71 -0.93 1.48
C GLU A 172 11.87 -2.08 0.49
N ARG A 173 13.10 -2.26 0.01
CA ARG A 173 13.45 -3.37 -0.89
C ARG A 173 14.80 -3.92 -0.47
N ARG A 174 14.91 -5.24 -0.32
CA ARG A 174 16.15 -5.90 0.11
C ARG A 174 17.16 -6.01 -1.03
N ARG A 175 16.73 -6.33 -2.26
CA ARG A 175 17.60 -6.45 -3.44
C ARG A 175 16.90 -5.98 -4.71
N ALA A 176 17.66 -5.57 -5.72
CA ALA A 176 17.12 -5.42 -7.07
C ALA A 176 16.53 -6.76 -7.53
N GLY A 177 15.33 -6.74 -8.08
CA GLY A 177 14.52 -7.95 -8.38
C GLY A 177 13.65 -8.47 -7.23
N SER A 178 13.87 -8.09 -5.96
CA SER A 178 13.05 -8.61 -4.84
C SER A 178 11.68 -7.93 -4.76
N SER A 179 10.73 -8.56 -4.07
CA SER A 179 9.49 -7.92 -3.63
C SER A 179 9.76 -6.71 -2.74
N PHE A 180 8.84 -5.75 -2.77
CA PHE A 180 8.87 -4.60 -1.89
C PHE A 180 8.15 -4.94 -0.58
N SER A 181 8.66 -4.39 0.51
CA SER A 181 8.03 -4.45 1.82
C SER A 181 7.52 -3.08 2.22
N LEU A 182 6.30 -3.04 2.74
CA LEU A 182 5.66 -1.87 3.32
C LEU A 182 5.95 -1.82 4.82
N ARG A 183 6.30 -0.63 5.32
CA ARG A 183 6.49 -0.36 6.75
C ARG A 183 5.75 0.92 7.12
N TRP A 184 5.17 0.98 8.31
CA TRP A 184 4.70 2.25 8.88
C TRP A 184 5.90 3.15 9.24
N ASP A 185 5.86 4.43 8.87
CA ASP A 185 6.97 5.35 9.12
C ASP A 185 7.01 5.88 10.57
N GLY A 186 5.97 5.60 11.37
CA GLY A 186 5.83 6.06 12.75
C GLY A 186 5.14 7.42 12.88
N SER A 187 4.80 8.07 11.76
CA SER A 187 4.09 9.35 11.73
C SER A 187 2.60 9.16 12.05
N GLU A 188 1.94 10.27 12.37
CA GLU A 188 0.53 10.29 12.74
C GLU A 188 -0.38 9.79 11.62
N ILE A 189 -1.38 8.99 12.00
CA ILE A 189 -2.37 8.43 11.08
C ILE A 189 -3.45 9.49 10.85
N ILE A 190 -3.69 9.79 9.59
CA ILE A 190 -4.58 10.88 9.20
C ILE A 190 -5.94 10.29 8.84
N THR A 191 -7.00 10.78 9.46
CA THR A 191 -8.37 10.53 8.99
C THR A 191 -8.78 11.62 8.01
N ASN A 192 -9.58 11.27 7.01
CA ASN A 192 -10.02 12.22 6.00
C ASN A 192 -11.00 13.25 6.59
N MET A 193 -10.47 14.41 7.02
CA MET A 193 -11.28 15.51 7.55
C MET A 193 -12.19 16.14 6.50
N SER A 194 -11.80 16.12 5.23
CA SER A 194 -12.64 16.65 4.14
C SER A 194 -13.95 15.88 4.02
N LEU A 195 -13.95 14.56 4.26
CA LEU A 195 -15.18 13.77 4.32
C LEU A 195 -16.12 14.25 5.43
N GLN A 196 -15.59 14.54 6.63
CA GLN A 196 -16.40 15.06 7.74
C GLN A 196 -17.04 16.40 7.38
N ALA A 197 -16.30 17.28 6.73
CA ALA A 197 -16.82 18.57 6.27
C ALA A 197 -17.93 18.40 5.20
N THR A 198 -17.76 17.51 4.22
CA THR A 198 -18.80 17.23 3.22
C THR A 198 -20.05 16.57 3.81
N ALA A 199 -19.90 15.68 4.80
CA ALA A 199 -21.03 15.04 5.45
C ALA A 199 -21.85 16.02 6.29
N GLN A 200 -21.21 17.02 6.89
CA GLN A 200 -21.88 18.08 7.64
C GLN A 200 -22.50 19.16 6.73
N GLY A 201 -21.88 19.46 5.58
CA GLY A 201 -22.39 20.42 4.59
C GLY A 201 -23.41 19.86 3.60
N GLY A 202 -23.56 18.54 3.51
CA GLY A 202 -24.52 17.84 2.65
C GLY A 202 -25.88 17.58 3.30
N GLY A 203 -26.11 18.09 4.52
CA GLY A 203 -27.40 18.04 5.19
C GLY A 203 -28.28 19.24 4.79
N CYS A 204 -28.82 19.21 3.59
CA CYS A 204 -29.97 20.01 3.16
C CYS A 204 -30.91 19.12 2.35
#